data_AF-X1SA38-F1
#
_entry.id   AF-X1SA38-F1
#
_cell.length_a   1.000
_cell.length_b   1.000
_cell.length_c   1.000
_cell.angle_alpha   90.00
_cell.angle_beta   90.00
_cell.angle_gamma   90.00
#
_symmetry.space_group_name_H-M   'P 1'
#
loop_
_entity.id
_entity.type
_entity.pdbx_description
1 polymer ?
#
loop_
_entity_poly.entity_id
_entity_poly.type
_entity_poly.pdbx_seq_one_letter_code
_entity_poly.pdbx_strand_id
1 'polypeptide(L)'
;IWQGKQAEEKIEDLGWLPRGVLVSDFDEVAFSLPIGDVSEPLTYVSDPTSEEIFYYLLMVSEKAAARQIDEEPLQILQGKALDDWLLAEIKFHEVGWDFNSEIYAWINWQLTKE
;
A
#
# COMPACT_ATOMS: atom_id res chain seq x y z
N ILE A 1 -10.17 38.17 -11.84
CA ILE A 1 -8.89 37.70 -12.41
C ILE A 1 -8.39 36.63 -11.45
N TRP A 2 -8.67 35.37 -11.74
CA TRP A 2 -8.20 34.25 -10.91
C TRP A 2 -6.72 34.03 -11.22
N GLN A 3 -5.85 34.36 -10.27
CA GLN A 3 -4.45 33.97 -10.33
C GLN A 3 -4.38 32.47 -10.05
N GLY A 4 -4.25 31.67 -11.12
CA GLY A 4 -3.92 30.27 -10.99
C GLY A 4 -2.55 30.16 -10.31
N LYS A 5 -2.52 29.62 -9.10
CA LYS A 5 -1.28 29.06 -8.54
C LYS A 5 -0.78 28.05 -9.58
N GLN A 6 0.35 28.36 -10.21
CA GLN A 6 1.08 27.38 -11.00
C GLN A 6 1.55 26.32 -10.00
N ALA A 7 0.90 25.16 -9.99
CA ALA A 7 1.50 23.98 -9.39
C ALA A 7 2.73 23.66 -10.24
N GLU A 8 3.89 23.56 -9.61
CA GLU A 8 5.09 23.11 -10.28
C GLU A 8 4.84 21.66 -10.71
N GLU A 9 4.69 21.43 -12.02
CA GLU A 9 4.37 20.13 -12.59
C GLU A 9 5.58 19.21 -12.44
N LYS A 10 5.73 18.62 -11.26
CA LYS A 10 6.81 17.68 -10.97
C LYS A 10 6.41 16.31 -11.50
N ILE A 11 6.84 16.01 -12.72
CA ILE A 11 6.78 14.67 -13.27
C ILE A 11 7.88 13.85 -12.60
N GLU A 12 7.48 12.92 -11.73
CA GLU A 12 8.39 12.03 -11.02
C GLU A 12 8.37 10.64 -11.67
N ASP A 13 9.55 10.13 -12.00
CA ASP A 13 9.70 8.77 -12.53
C ASP A 13 9.66 7.78 -11.37
N LEU A 14 8.70 6.86 -11.41
CA LEU A 14 8.50 5.82 -10.40
C LEU A 14 9.33 4.56 -10.69
N GLY A 15 10.04 4.51 -11.81
CA GLY A 15 10.81 3.36 -12.23
C GLY A 15 9.96 2.17 -12.69
N TRP A 16 10.55 0.98 -12.67
CA TRP A 16 9.89 -0.25 -13.11
C TRP A 16 9.15 -0.93 -11.96
N LEU A 17 7.83 -0.81 -11.97
CA LEU A 17 6.98 -1.39 -10.94
C LEU A 17 6.24 -2.63 -11.48
N PRO A 18 6.35 -3.80 -10.82
CA PRO A 18 5.49 -4.94 -11.10
C PRO A 18 4.10 -4.73 -10.49
N ARG A 19 3.14 -5.53 -10.94
CA ARG A 19 1.80 -5.56 -10.33
C ARG A 19 1.88 -6.04 -8.89
N GLY A 20 1.10 -5.42 -8.01
CA GLY A 20 0.98 -5.71 -6.60
C GLY A 20 1.78 -4.78 -5.69
N VAL A 21 2.46 -3.78 -6.26
CA VAL A 21 3.28 -2.82 -5.51
C VAL A 21 2.55 -1.49 -5.28
N LEU A 22 1.81 -0.99 -6.26
CA LEU A 22 0.97 0.20 -6.05
C LEU A 22 -0.29 -0.19 -5.27
N VAL A 23 -0.93 0.82 -4.66
CA VAL A 23 -2.26 0.66 -4.08
C VAL A 23 -3.24 0.23 -5.18
N SER A 24 -4.21 -0.64 -4.83
CA SER A 24 -5.03 -1.40 -5.78
C SER A 24 -5.55 -0.57 -6.97
N ASP A 25 -6.17 0.58 -6.70
CA ASP A 25 -6.75 1.43 -7.74
C ASP A 25 -5.70 2.00 -8.70
N PHE A 26 -4.53 2.36 -8.20
CA PHE A 26 -3.43 2.91 -9.00
C PHE A 26 -2.81 1.80 -9.84
N ASP A 27 -2.66 0.61 -9.27
CA ASP A 27 -2.12 -0.57 -9.91
C ASP A 27 -3.03 -1.01 -11.09
N GLU A 28 -4.35 -1.03 -10.88
CA GLU A 28 -5.32 -1.33 -11.94
C GLU A 28 -5.26 -0.33 -13.09
N VAL A 29 -5.18 0.96 -12.77
CA VAL A 29 -5.10 2.04 -13.76
C VAL A 29 -3.78 1.95 -14.54
N ALA A 30 -2.64 1.86 -13.85
CA ALA A 30 -1.32 1.77 -14.49
C ALA A 30 -1.24 0.57 -15.45
N PHE A 31 -1.74 -0.60 -15.06
CA PHE A 31 -1.66 -1.77 -15.95
C PHE A 31 -2.68 -1.76 -17.09
N SER A 32 -3.79 -1.06 -16.97
CA SER A 32 -4.80 -0.94 -18.03
C SER A 32 -4.50 0.18 -19.03
N LEU A 33 -3.79 1.24 -18.60
CA LEU A 33 -3.50 2.42 -19.42
C LEU A 33 -2.58 2.09 -20.61
N PRO A 34 -2.89 2.52 -21.84
CA PRO A 34 -1.97 2.40 -22.97
C PRO A 34 -0.64 3.12 -22.72
N ILE A 35 0.43 2.68 -23.39
CA ILE A 35 1.74 3.34 -23.28
C ILE A 35 1.64 4.75 -23.87
N GLY A 36 2.09 5.75 -23.11
CA GLY A 36 2.09 7.16 -23.48
C GLY A 36 0.81 7.92 -23.15
N ASP A 37 -0.27 7.23 -22.76
CA ASP A 37 -1.50 7.87 -22.32
C ASP A 37 -1.40 8.32 -20.86
N VAL A 38 -2.13 9.37 -20.51
CA VAL A 38 -2.28 9.88 -19.14
C VAL A 38 -3.65 9.45 -18.60
N SER A 39 -3.69 9.02 -17.33
CA SER A 39 -4.92 8.60 -16.69
C SER A 39 -5.89 9.76 -16.40
N GLU A 40 -7.14 9.44 -16.09
CA GLU A 40 -7.99 10.35 -15.34
C GLU A 40 -7.40 10.62 -13.93
N PRO A 41 -7.76 11.75 -13.27
CA PRO A 41 -7.28 12.05 -11.93
C PRO A 41 -7.67 10.96 -10.92
N LEU A 42 -6.67 10.42 -10.22
CA LEU A 42 -6.85 9.47 -9.13
C LEU A 42 -6.76 10.18 -7.79
N THR A 43 -7.70 9.91 -6.89
CA THR A 43 -7.67 10.47 -5.54
C THR A 43 -6.95 9.54 -4.59
N TYR A 44 -6.13 10.11 -3.71
CA TYR A 44 -5.52 9.41 -2.60
C TYR A 44 -5.70 10.20 -1.32
N VAL A 45 -6.08 9.48 -0.26
CA VAL A 45 -6.28 10.03 1.08
C VAL A 45 -5.47 9.16 2.03
N SER A 46 -4.40 9.73 2.60
CA SER A 46 -3.50 9.01 3.51
C SER A 46 -4.10 8.80 4.90
N ASP A 47 -4.96 9.73 5.34
CA ASP A 47 -5.65 9.69 6.63
C ASP A 47 -7.16 9.88 6.38
N PRO A 48 -8.01 8.87 6.69
CA PRO A 48 -9.44 8.95 6.47
C PRO A 48 -10.14 10.01 7.32
N THR A 49 -9.47 10.58 8.32
CA THR A 49 -9.98 11.67 9.16
C THR A 49 -9.56 13.06 8.67
N SER A 50 -8.66 13.12 7.68
CA SER A 50 -8.22 14.37 7.06
C SER A 50 -9.20 14.84 6.00
N GLU A 51 -9.36 16.16 5.89
CA GLU A 51 -10.08 16.81 4.77
C GLU A 51 -9.19 16.98 3.53
N GLU A 52 -7.89 16.67 3.64
CA GLU A 52 -6.93 16.79 2.53
C GLU A 52 -7.07 15.64 1.54
N ILE A 53 -7.46 15.97 0.32
CA ILE A 53 -7.54 15.03 -0.81
C ILE A 53 -6.43 15.37 -1.79
N PHE A 54 -5.59 14.37 -2.09
CA PHE A 54 -4.56 14.49 -3.11
C PHE A 54 -5.04 13.89 -4.42
N TYR A 55 -4.64 14.51 -5.53
CA TYR A 55 -4.94 14.06 -6.88
C TYR A 55 -3.64 13.71 -7.60
N TYR A 56 -3.62 12.54 -8.23
CA TYR A 56 -2.50 12.02 -9.00
C TYR A 56 -2.92 11.76 -10.43
N LEU A 57 -2.02 12.04 -11.37
CA LEU A 57 -2.12 11.62 -12.76
C LEU A 57 -1.01 10.61 -13.02
N LEU A 58 -1.34 9.49 -13.65
CA LEU A 58 -0.37 8.46 -14.01
C LEU A 58 -0.16 8.45 -15.51
N MET A 59 1.07 8.19 -15.93
CA MET A 59 1.44 7.92 -17.31
C MET A 59 2.33 6.68 -17.34
N VAL A 60 2.07 5.79 -18.28
CA VAL A 60 2.89 4.58 -18.46
C VAL A 60 3.85 4.82 -19.63
N SER A 61 5.14 4.94 -19.33
CA SER A 61 6.18 5.13 -20.34
C SER A 61 6.51 3.84 -21.09
N GLU A 62 6.52 2.70 -20.39
CA GLU A 62 6.92 1.41 -20.93
C GLU A 62 6.17 0.24 -20.27
N LYS A 63 6.07 -0.90 -20.97
CA LYS A 63 5.56 -2.17 -20.41
C LYS A 63 6.45 -3.32 -20.85
N ALA A 64 6.59 -4.32 -19.98
CA ALA A 64 7.29 -5.57 -20.28
C ALA A 64 6.46 -6.75 -19.78
N ALA A 65 6.29 -7.78 -20.61
CA ALA A 65 5.55 -8.99 -20.24
C ALA A 65 6.27 -9.79 -19.13
N ALA A 66 7.60 -9.78 -19.16
CA ALA A 66 8.44 -10.35 -18.12
C ALA A 66 9.73 -9.52 -18.03
N ARG A 67 10.07 -9.08 -16.82
CA ARG A 67 11.30 -8.37 -16.47
C ARG A 67 11.74 -8.85 -15.10
N GLN A 68 13.05 -8.82 -14.85
CA GLN A 68 13.55 -8.95 -13.48
C GLN A 68 12.95 -7.85 -12.61
N ILE A 69 12.46 -8.23 -11.43
CA ILE A 69 11.91 -7.30 -10.44
C ILE A 69 13.09 -6.72 -9.65
N ASP A 70 13.10 -5.40 -9.51
CA ASP A 70 14.11 -4.69 -8.73
C ASP A 70 13.98 -5.03 -7.23
N GLU A 71 15.04 -4.81 -6.45
CA GLU A 71 15.12 -5.30 -5.07
C GLU A 71 14.01 -4.74 -4.16
N GLU A 72 13.73 -3.45 -4.25
CA GLU A 72 12.70 -2.79 -3.45
C GLU A 72 11.28 -3.34 -3.72
N PRO A 73 10.75 -3.35 -4.97
CA PRO A 73 9.45 -3.94 -5.24
C PRO A 73 9.41 -5.46 -4.94
N LEU A 74 10.54 -6.16 -5.07
CA LEU A 74 10.60 -7.58 -4.72
C LEU A 74 10.37 -7.81 -3.22
N GLN A 75 10.96 -6.98 -2.35
CA GLN A 75 10.75 -7.07 -0.89
C GLN A 75 9.28 -6.82 -0.52
N ILE A 76 8.63 -5.85 -1.17
CA ILE A 76 7.20 -5.55 -0.99
C ILE A 76 6.35 -6.78 -1.36
N LEU A 77 6.61 -7.36 -2.54
CA LEU A 77 5.86 -8.53 -3.01
C LEU A 77 6.06 -9.77 -2.12
N GLN A 78 7.27 -9.97 -1.57
CA GLN A 78 7.52 -11.05 -0.62
C GLN A 78 6.71 -10.88 0.67
N GLY A 79 6.69 -9.67 1.23
CA GLY A 79 5.87 -9.35 2.40
C GLY A 79 4.39 -9.59 2.13
N LYS A 80 3.89 -9.08 1.00
CA LYS A 80 2.50 -9.29 0.58
C LYS A 80 2.14 -10.76 0.41
N ALA A 81 3.01 -11.55 -0.23
CA ALA A 81 2.78 -12.97 -0.42
C ALA A 81 2.72 -13.74 0.91
N LEU A 82 3.56 -13.35 1.89
CA LEU A 82 3.53 -13.91 3.23
C LEU A 82 2.23 -13.55 3.96
N ASP A 83 1.82 -12.29 3.91
CA ASP A 83 0.59 -11.81 4.54
C ASP A 83 -0.64 -12.50 3.94
N ASP A 84 -0.73 -12.55 2.61
CA ASP A 84 -1.83 -13.20 1.90
C ASP A 84 -1.90 -14.70 2.25
N TRP A 85 -0.74 -15.37 2.36
CA TRP A 85 -0.67 -16.76 2.82
C TRP A 85 -1.10 -16.90 4.29
N LEU A 86 -0.58 -16.08 5.20
CA LEU A 86 -0.87 -16.16 6.63
C LEU A 86 -2.37 -15.92 6.90
N LEU A 87 -2.97 -14.95 6.20
CA LEU A 87 -4.41 -14.66 6.28
C LEU A 87 -5.27 -15.78 5.70
N ALA A 88 -4.75 -16.55 4.74
CA ALA A 88 -5.42 -17.76 4.28
C ALA A 88 -5.29 -18.89 5.32
N GLU A 89 -4.09 -19.08 5.86
CA GLU A 89 -3.77 -20.18 6.78
C GLU A 89 -4.47 -20.05 8.14
N ILE A 90 -4.58 -18.83 8.67
CA ILE A 90 -5.22 -18.57 9.96
C ILE A 90 -6.69 -19.01 9.99
N LYS A 91 -7.36 -19.05 8.83
CA LYS A 91 -8.76 -19.52 8.70
C LYS A 91 -8.91 -21.01 9.00
N PHE A 92 -7.83 -21.77 8.96
CA PHE A 92 -7.80 -23.20 9.26
C PHE A 92 -7.38 -23.49 10.71
N HIS A 93 -7.13 -22.46 11.51
CA HIS A 93 -6.63 -22.58 12.88
C HIS A 93 -7.55 -21.84 13.85
N GLU A 94 -7.73 -22.40 15.05
CA GLU A 94 -8.41 -21.68 16.14
C GLU A 94 -7.40 -20.73 16.79
N VAL A 95 -7.38 -19.48 16.31
CA VAL A 95 -6.54 -18.42 16.87
C VAL A 95 -7.41 -17.50 17.69
N GLY A 96 -7.18 -17.49 18.99
CA GLY A 96 -7.92 -16.68 19.95
C GLY A 96 -6.99 -16.01 20.96
N TRP A 97 -7.48 -14.93 21.55
CA TRP A 97 -6.82 -14.27 22.68
C TRP A 97 -7.29 -14.93 23.97
N ASP A 98 -6.48 -15.79 24.58
CA ASP A 98 -6.74 -16.30 25.93
C ASP A 98 -6.29 -15.27 26.98
N PHE A 99 -6.78 -14.04 26.89
CA PHE A 99 -6.54 -13.04 27.92
C PHE A 99 -7.68 -13.09 28.93
N ASN A 100 -7.38 -13.57 30.13
CA ASN A 100 -8.36 -13.76 31.19
C ASN A 100 -7.96 -13.02 32.48
N SER A 101 -8.85 -13.02 33.47
CA SER A 101 -8.62 -12.32 34.74
C SER A 101 -7.43 -12.85 35.52
N GLU A 102 -7.07 -14.13 35.35
CA GLU A 102 -5.92 -14.75 36.01
C GLU A 102 -4.60 -14.25 35.39
N ILE A 103 -4.54 -14.18 34.06
CA ILE A 103 -3.39 -13.62 33.33
C ILE A 103 -3.25 -12.12 33.65
N TYR A 104 -4.35 -11.38 33.69
CA TYR A 104 -4.33 -9.96 34.10
C TYR A 104 -3.85 -9.77 35.54
N ALA A 105 -4.32 -10.60 36.48
CA ALA A 105 -3.87 -10.56 37.86
C ALA A 105 -2.38 -10.90 38.00
N TRP A 106 -1.89 -11.89 37.25
CA TRP A 106 -0.48 -12.27 37.22
C TRP A 106 0.41 -11.14 36.66
N ILE A 107 0.03 -10.51 35.54
CA ILE A 107 0.76 -9.37 34.97
C ILE A 107 0.87 -8.25 36.01
N ASN A 108 -0.25 -7.86 36.64
CA ASN A 108 -0.25 -6.81 37.66
C ASN A 108 0.62 -7.19 38.86
N TRP A 109 0.60 -8.46 39.30
CA TRP A 109 1.49 -8.91 40.36
C TRP A 109 2.98 -8.76 39.99
N GLN A 110 3.39 -9.13 38.77
CA GLN A 110 4.78 -8.98 38.32
C GLN A 110 5.22 -7.51 38.35
N LEU A 111 4.36 -6.59 37.90
CA LEU A 111 4.65 -5.15 37.87
C LEU A 111 4.79 -4.52 39.27
N THR A 112 4.30 -5.19 40.32
CA THR A 112 4.47 -4.73 41.72
C THR A 112 5.75 -5.26 42.39
N LYS A 113 6.55 -6.06 41.68
CA LYS A 113 7.82 -6.61 42.17
C LYS A 113 9.04 -5.78 41.79
N GLU A 114 8.87 -4.75 40.97
CA GLU A 114 9.83 -3.65 40.78
C GLU A 114 9.67 -2.57 41.85
#